data_AF-A0A9C7PLJ3-F1
#
_entry.id   AF-A0A9C7PLJ3-F1
#
_cell.length_a   1.000
_cell.length_b   1.000
_cell.length_c   1.000
_cell.angle_alpha   90.00
_cell.angle_beta   90.00
_cell.angle_gamma   90.00
#
_symmetry.space_group_name_H-M   'P 1'
#
loop_
_entity.id
_entity.type
_entity.pdbx_description
1 polymer ?
#
loop_
_entity_poly.entity_id
_entity_poly.type
_entity_poly.pdbx_seq_one_letter_code
_entity_poly.pdbx_strand_id
1 'polypeptide(L)'
;MSRKLLNIGVCGVGTVGLATIEILRDHSETLLARSGQAIVVSHVGARREHPNHDYGEARVSRDVFDVARDPDVDVLVELIGGTTVAHDLIKLAIQQGKHVVTANKALIAEHGNELIAMAEAAGVQIRYEAAVAGVYRSLRCCVNRWPPMR
;
A
#
# COMPACT_ATOMS: atom_id res chain seq x y z
N MET A 1 -1.77 -21.08 -8.29
CA MET A 1 -2.18 -20.32 -9.49
C MET A 1 -1.67 -18.91 -9.29
N SER A 2 -0.80 -18.35 -10.14
CA SER A 2 -0.34 -16.97 -9.90
C SER A 2 -1.53 -16.02 -10.09
N ARG A 3 -1.90 -15.26 -9.05
CA ARG A 3 -2.88 -14.19 -9.18
C ARG A 3 -2.40 -13.25 -10.29
N LYS A 4 -3.23 -13.01 -11.31
CA LYS A 4 -2.94 -12.04 -12.38
C LYS A 4 -3.22 -10.59 -11.97
N LEU A 5 -3.76 -10.40 -10.77
CA LEU A 5 -4.20 -9.13 -10.23
C LEU A 5 -3.55 -8.94 -8.85
N LEU A 6 -3.04 -7.74 -8.61
CA LEU A 6 -2.47 -7.29 -7.35
C LEU A 6 -3.34 -6.15 -6.81
N ASN A 7 -3.98 -6.40 -5.69
CA ASN A 7 -4.90 -5.48 -5.04
C ASN A 7 -4.15 -4.59 -4.04
N ILE A 8 -4.25 -3.29 -4.25
CA ILE A 8 -3.60 -2.26 -3.45
C ILE A 8 -4.62 -1.60 -2.52
N GLY A 9 -4.29 -1.57 -1.24
CA GLY A 9 -4.99 -0.79 -0.22
C GLY A 9 -4.22 0.50 0.07
N VAL A 10 -4.83 1.69 -0.09
CA VAL A 10 -4.17 2.98 0.16
C VAL A 10 -4.72 3.63 1.42
N CYS A 11 -3.86 3.89 2.41
CA CYS A 11 -4.23 4.53 3.66
C CYS A 11 -3.66 5.95 3.72
N GLY A 12 -4.54 6.95 3.75
CA GLY A 12 -4.17 8.37 3.72
C GLY A 12 -4.45 8.98 2.35
N VAL A 13 -5.37 9.94 2.32
CA VAL A 13 -5.85 10.64 1.09
C VAL A 13 -5.48 12.12 1.11
N GLY A 14 -4.29 12.45 1.63
CA GLY A 14 -3.68 13.76 1.42
C GLY A 14 -3.13 13.90 0.00
N THR A 15 -2.41 14.99 -0.29
CA THR A 15 -1.85 15.27 -1.63
C THR A 15 -1.09 14.10 -2.24
N VAL A 16 -0.26 13.41 -1.45
CA VAL A 16 0.53 12.25 -1.91
C VAL A 16 -0.35 11.03 -2.17
N GLY A 17 -1.36 10.80 -1.32
CA GLY A 17 -2.29 9.67 -1.45
C GLY A 17 -3.15 9.78 -2.70
N LEU A 18 -3.77 10.93 -2.91
CA LEU A 18 -4.60 11.20 -4.09
C LEU A 18 -3.78 11.07 -5.38
N ALA A 19 -2.59 11.69 -5.43
CA ALA A 19 -1.70 11.57 -6.58
C ALA A 19 -1.25 10.11 -6.82
N THR A 20 -1.08 9.31 -5.76
CA THR A 20 -0.74 7.88 -5.90
C THR A 20 -1.88 7.11 -6.54
N ILE A 21 -3.12 7.36 -6.12
CA ILE A 21 -4.32 6.72 -6.67
C ILE A 21 -4.49 7.07 -8.15
N GLU A 22 -4.35 8.35 -8.50
CA GLU A 22 -4.41 8.82 -9.90
C GLU A 22 -3.35 8.16 -10.77
N ILE A 23 -2.08 8.18 -10.35
CA ILE A 23 -0.98 7.58 -11.13
C ILE A 23 -1.17 6.07 -11.31
N LEU A 24 -1.64 5.36 -10.27
CA LEU A 24 -1.89 3.93 -10.38
C LEU A 24 -3.02 3.62 -11.38
N ARG A 25 -4.05 4.45 -11.41
CA ARG A 25 -5.17 4.32 -12.36
C ARG A 25 -4.73 4.63 -13.79
N ASP A 26 -4.09 5.78 -14.00
CA ASP A 26 -3.69 6.29 -15.31
C ASP A 26 -2.63 5.43 -15.99
N HIS A 27 -1.77 4.77 -15.21
CA HIS A 27 -0.68 3.94 -15.72
C HIS A 27 -0.91 2.44 -15.55
N SER A 28 -2.14 2.01 -15.29
CA SER A 28 -2.51 0.60 -15.08
C SER A 28 -2.06 -0.33 -16.22
N GLU A 29 -2.25 0.06 -17.48
CA GLU A 29 -1.79 -0.70 -18.66
C GLU A 29 -0.26 -0.81 -18.74
N THR A 30 0.45 0.28 -18.43
CA THR A 30 1.92 0.31 -18.41
C THR A 30 2.47 -0.56 -17.29
N LEU A 31 1.81 -0.57 -16.14
CA LEU A 31 2.15 -1.44 -15.02
C LEU A 31 1.92 -2.90 -15.37
N LEU A 32 0.79 -3.24 -16.00
CA LEU A 32 0.52 -4.60 -16.46
C LEU A 32 1.59 -5.09 -17.44
N ALA A 33 1.91 -4.29 -18.47
CA ALA A 33 2.90 -4.66 -19.49
C ALA A 33 4.30 -4.93 -18.91
N ARG A 34 4.65 -4.30 -17.78
CA ARG A 34 6.00 -4.38 -17.19
C ARG A 34 6.11 -5.32 -16.00
N SER A 35 5.05 -5.42 -15.22
CA SER A 35 4.99 -6.25 -14.03
C SER A 35 4.41 -7.64 -14.32
N GLY A 36 3.70 -7.81 -15.43
CA GLY A 36 3.01 -9.06 -15.76
C GLY A 36 1.76 -9.31 -14.90
N GLN A 37 1.40 -8.38 -14.00
CA GLN A 37 0.19 -8.41 -13.19
C GLN A 37 -0.55 -7.08 -13.30
N ALA A 38 -1.87 -7.12 -13.33
CA ALA A 38 -2.69 -5.92 -13.23
C ALA A 38 -2.60 -5.39 -11.80
N ILE A 39 -2.41 -4.09 -11.63
CA ILE A 39 -2.38 -3.44 -10.31
C ILE A 39 -3.64 -2.60 -10.19
N VAL A 40 -4.43 -2.85 -9.15
CA VAL A 40 -5.72 -2.16 -8.93
C VAL A 40 -5.78 -1.64 -7.50
N VAL A 41 -6.18 -0.37 -7.35
CA VAL A 41 -6.54 0.17 -6.04
C VAL A 41 -7.93 -0.35 -5.69
N SER A 42 -8.01 -1.24 -4.70
CA SER A 42 -9.25 -1.94 -4.32
C SER A 42 -9.89 -1.34 -3.07
N HIS A 43 -9.09 -0.75 -2.18
CA HIS A 43 -9.57 -0.22 -0.91
C HIS A 43 -8.79 1.04 -0.51
N VAL A 44 -9.49 2.09 -0.10
CA VAL A 44 -8.93 3.35 0.38
C VAL A 44 -9.37 3.60 1.82
N GLY A 45 -8.41 3.84 2.71
CA GLY A 45 -8.63 4.21 4.10
C GLY A 45 -8.44 5.72 4.30
N ALA A 46 -9.49 6.42 4.71
CA ALA A 46 -9.49 7.87 4.84
C ALA A 46 -10.35 8.35 6.03
N ARG A 47 -9.72 8.95 7.05
CA ARG A 47 -10.47 9.53 8.20
C ARG A 47 -11.45 10.63 7.77
N ARG A 48 -11.11 11.36 6.71
CA ARG A 48 -11.96 12.34 6.04
C ARG A 48 -11.84 12.07 4.55
N GLU A 49 -12.97 11.80 3.92
CA GLU A 49 -13.06 11.63 2.48
C GLU A 49 -12.81 12.98 1.78
N HIS A 50 -12.24 12.93 0.57
CA HIS A 50 -12.16 14.09 -0.28
C HIS A 50 -13.40 14.10 -1.19
N PRO A 51 -14.40 14.96 -0.96
CA PRO A 51 -15.73 14.83 -1.59
C PRO A 51 -15.71 15.02 -3.12
N ASN A 52 -14.63 15.60 -3.66
CA ASN A 52 -14.48 15.88 -5.09
C ASN A 52 -13.49 14.96 -5.79
N HIS A 53 -12.99 13.91 -5.12
CA HIS A 53 -12.04 12.98 -5.72
C HIS A 53 -12.73 11.68 -6.14
N ASP A 54 -12.46 11.23 -7.36
CA ASP A 54 -12.99 9.98 -7.90
C ASP A 54 -12.07 8.81 -7.52
N TYR A 55 -12.52 8.01 -6.55
CA TYR A 55 -11.84 6.79 -6.13
C TYR A 55 -12.12 5.58 -7.05
N GLY A 56 -12.91 5.77 -8.12
CA GLY A 56 -13.30 4.70 -9.03
C GLY A 56 -14.12 3.62 -8.32
N GLU A 57 -13.74 2.36 -8.54
CA GLU A 57 -14.40 1.20 -7.92
C GLU A 57 -13.83 0.83 -6.54
N ALA A 58 -12.84 1.58 -6.04
CA ALA A 58 -12.23 1.28 -4.76
C ALA A 58 -13.23 1.49 -3.62
N ARG A 59 -13.30 0.51 -2.71
CA ARG A 59 -14.05 0.67 -1.45
C ARG A 59 -13.40 1.77 -0.62
N VAL A 60 -14.19 2.69 -0.05
CA VAL A 60 -13.65 3.73 0.84
C VAL A 60 -14.13 3.49 2.27
N SER A 61 -13.19 3.36 3.21
CA SER A 61 -13.47 3.17 4.63
C SER A 61 -12.92 4.31 5.47
N ARG A 62 -13.69 4.72 6.48
CA ARG A 62 -13.28 5.78 7.42
C ARG A 62 -12.27 5.29 8.45
N ASP A 63 -12.36 4.01 8.82
CA ASP A 63 -11.33 3.34 9.59
C ASP A 63 -10.24 2.85 8.63
N VAL A 64 -9.02 3.37 8.80
CA VAL A 64 -7.85 2.96 8.01
C VAL A 64 -7.43 1.51 8.31
N PHE A 65 -7.77 1.01 9.51
CA PHE A 65 -7.46 -0.37 9.87
C PHE A 65 -8.29 -1.39 9.09
N ASP A 66 -9.44 -0.98 8.54
CA ASP A 66 -10.26 -1.86 7.69
C ASP A 66 -9.53 -2.26 6.41
N VAL A 67 -8.65 -1.39 5.89
CA VAL A 67 -7.79 -1.71 4.74
C VAL A 67 -6.78 -2.80 5.09
N ALA A 68 -6.21 -2.77 6.29
CA ALA A 68 -5.27 -3.79 6.75
C ALA A 68 -5.96 -5.13 7.06
N ARG A 69 -7.23 -5.09 7.46
CA ARG A 69 -8.06 -6.28 7.75
C ARG A 69 -8.68 -6.89 6.49
N ASP A 70 -8.73 -6.16 5.39
CA ASP A 70 -9.33 -6.63 4.15
C ASP A 70 -8.54 -7.83 3.59
N PRO A 71 -9.15 -9.02 3.43
CA PRO A 71 -8.47 -10.19 2.89
C PRO A 71 -8.14 -10.07 1.40
N ASP A 72 -8.80 -9.15 0.69
CA ASP A 72 -8.58 -8.93 -0.74
C ASP A 72 -7.40 -7.99 -1.01
N VAL A 73 -6.93 -7.24 -0.01
CA VAL A 73 -5.76 -6.36 -0.13
C VAL A 73 -4.47 -7.16 -0.01
N ASP A 74 -3.64 -7.12 -1.05
CA ASP A 74 -2.34 -7.79 -1.09
C ASP A 74 -1.21 -6.88 -0.58
N VAL A 75 -1.31 -5.57 -0.88
CA VAL A 75 -0.31 -4.56 -0.52
C VAL A 75 -0.97 -3.37 0.14
N LEU A 76 -0.51 -3.00 1.32
CA LEU A 76 -0.91 -1.79 2.00
C LEU A 76 0.09 -0.65 1.73
N VAL A 77 -0.40 0.46 1.18
CA VAL A 77 0.34 1.70 0.97
C VAL A 77 -0.04 2.67 2.09
N GLU A 78 0.92 2.98 2.95
CA GLU A 78 0.76 3.84 4.11
C GLU A 78 1.28 5.26 3.83
N LEU A 79 0.37 6.24 3.86
CA LEU A 79 0.59 7.66 3.58
C LEU A 79 -0.12 8.55 4.62
N ILE A 80 -0.28 8.04 5.85
CA ILE A 80 -0.89 8.75 6.97
C ILE A 80 0.17 9.66 7.61
N GLY A 81 -0.27 10.84 8.07
CA GLY A 81 0.56 11.73 8.86
C GLY A 81 0.68 11.28 10.33
N GLY A 82 1.87 11.49 10.92
CA GLY A 82 2.19 11.07 12.29
C GLY A 82 2.71 9.64 12.36
N THR A 83 3.24 9.22 13.51
CA THR A 83 3.92 7.92 13.67
C THR A 83 3.07 6.87 14.38
N THR A 84 2.31 7.25 15.41
CA THR A 84 1.59 6.28 16.27
C THR A 84 0.58 5.43 15.50
N VAL A 85 -0.37 6.04 14.79
CA VAL A 85 -1.39 5.26 14.06
C VAL A 85 -0.81 4.56 12.83
N ALA A 86 0.20 5.15 12.20
CA ALA A 86 0.89 4.53 11.08
C ALA A 86 1.65 3.26 11.52
N HIS A 87 2.30 3.31 12.69
CA HIS A 87 2.97 2.15 13.28
C HIS A 87 2.01 0.99 13.51
N ASP A 88 0.89 1.24 14.19
CA ASP A 88 -0.11 0.20 14.50
C ASP A 88 -0.74 -0.37 13.23
N LEU A 89 -0.96 0.47 12.22
CA LEU A 89 -1.50 0.06 10.93
C LEU A 89 -0.53 -0.86 10.19
N ILE A 90 0.75 -0.50 10.09
CA ILE A 90 1.77 -1.32 9.43
C ILE A 90 1.94 -2.65 10.16
N LYS A 91 2.00 -2.61 11.50
CA LYS A 91 2.06 -3.82 12.32
C LYS A 91 0.90 -4.77 12.05
N LEU A 92 -0.33 -4.23 12.01
CA LEU A 92 -1.50 -5.03 11.68
C LEU A 92 -1.42 -5.59 10.26
N ALA A 93 -1.00 -4.79 9.27
CA ALA A 93 -0.86 -5.24 7.89
C ALA A 93 0.11 -6.43 7.76
N ILE A 94 1.26 -6.36 8.43
CA ILE A 94 2.24 -7.44 8.48
C ILE A 94 1.64 -8.71 9.10
N GLN A 95 0.93 -8.57 10.22
CA GLN A 95 0.26 -9.69 10.88
C GLN A 95 -0.81 -10.34 9.99
N GLN A 96 -1.43 -9.56 9.11
CA GLN A 96 -2.41 -10.02 8.13
C GLN A 96 -1.74 -10.52 6.82
N GLY A 97 -0.42 -10.66 6.78
CA GLY A 97 0.31 -11.20 5.64
C GLY A 97 0.40 -10.26 4.43
N LYS A 98 0.22 -8.95 4.63
CA LYS A 98 0.26 -7.95 3.56
C LYS A 98 1.66 -7.37 3.40
N HIS A 99 2.06 -7.13 2.15
CA HIS A 99 3.23 -6.30 1.90
C HIS A 99 2.92 -4.84 2.23
N VAL A 100 3.95 -4.08 2.60
CA VAL A 100 3.78 -2.68 3.00
C VAL A 100 4.69 -1.77 2.20
N VAL A 101 4.15 -0.66 1.73
CA VAL A 101 4.91 0.47 1.18
C VAL A 101 4.57 1.72 1.97
N THR A 102 5.54 2.43 2.53
CA THR A 102 5.31 3.67 3.29
C THR A 102 6.14 4.84 2.75
N ALA A 103 5.59 6.05 2.82
CA ALA A 103 6.36 7.28 2.60
C ALA A 103 6.76 7.98 3.91
N ASN A 104 6.43 7.41 5.06
CA ASN A 104 6.62 8.00 6.38
C ASN A 104 8.05 7.80 6.89
N LYS A 105 8.93 8.73 6.54
CA LYS A 105 10.36 8.69 6.93
C LYS A 105 10.58 8.71 8.45
N ALA A 106 9.75 9.45 9.19
CA ALA A 106 9.87 9.54 10.64
C ALA A 106 9.60 8.18 11.30
N LEU A 107 8.54 7.50 10.85
CA LEU A 107 8.21 6.14 11.32
C LEU A 107 9.34 5.15 11.03
N ILE A 108 9.91 5.19 9.83
CA ILE A 108 11.03 4.31 9.47
C ILE A 108 12.29 4.62 10.30
N ALA A 109 12.56 5.89 10.59
CA ALA A 109 13.71 6.27 11.41
C ALA A 109 13.56 5.80 12.87
N GLU A 110 12.36 5.85 13.43
CA GLU A 110 12.09 5.49 14.83
C GLU A 110 11.87 3.98 15.02
N HIS A 111 11.09 3.35 14.12
CA HIS A 111 10.56 2.00 14.28
C HIS A 111 10.92 1.03 13.14
N GLY A 112 11.68 1.48 12.13
CA GLY A 112 11.94 0.70 10.92
C GLY A 112 12.58 -0.67 11.19
N ASN A 113 13.54 -0.75 12.12
CA ASN A 113 14.22 -2.02 12.44
C ASN A 113 13.25 -3.07 13.00
N GLU A 114 12.35 -2.66 13.91
CA GLU A 114 11.34 -3.55 14.49
C GLU A 114 10.37 -4.03 13.41
N LEU A 115 9.86 -3.11 12.60
CA LEU A 115 8.89 -3.41 11.56
C LEU A 115 9.47 -4.34 10.49
N ILE A 116 10.72 -4.11 10.07
CA ILE A 116 11.41 -4.96 9.10
C ILE A 116 11.59 -6.38 9.64
N ALA A 117 12.07 -6.53 10.88
CA ALA A 117 12.22 -7.84 11.51
C ALA A 117 10.87 -8.59 11.61
N MET A 118 9.79 -7.88 11.91
CA MET A 118 8.44 -8.45 11.93
C MET A 118 7.98 -8.89 10.53
N ALA A 119 8.24 -8.07 9.51
CA ALA A 119 7.90 -8.38 8.13
C ALA A 119 8.65 -9.63 7.63
N GLU A 120 9.95 -9.74 7.94
CA GLU A 120 10.75 -10.91 7.62
C GLU A 120 10.20 -12.17 8.29
N ALA A 121 9.85 -12.10 9.57
CA ALA A 121 9.27 -13.22 10.31
C ALA A 121 7.91 -13.66 9.75
N ALA A 122 7.12 -12.71 9.23
CA ALA A 122 5.82 -12.98 8.59
C ALA A 122 5.93 -13.36 7.09
N GLY A 123 7.14 -13.32 6.51
CA GLY A 123 7.37 -13.60 5.09
C GLY A 123 6.88 -12.52 4.14
N VAL A 124 6.62 -11.31 4.64
CA VAL A 124 6.20 -10.14 3.85
C VAL A 124 7.37 -9.15 3.70
N GLN A 125 7.16 -8.08 2.94
CA GLN A 125 8.18 -7.06 2.72
C GLN A 125 7.63 -5.68 3.08
N ILE A 126 8.49 -4.87 3.71
CA ILE A 126 8.28 -3.44 3.85
C ILE A 126 9.23 -2.73 2.88
N ARG A 127 8.71 -1.72 2.19
CA ARG A 127 9.53 -0.76 1.45
C ARG A 127 9.15 0.65 1.84
N TYR A 128 10.13 1.53 1.76
CA TYR A 128 9.92 2.94 1.96
C TYR A 128 10.53 3.73 0.81
N GLU A 129 9.73 4.59 0.22
CA GLU A 129 10.15 5.45 -0.88
C GLU A 129 9.43 6.80 -0.73
N ALA A 130 10.21 7.88 -0.78
CA ALA A 130 9.80 9.20 -0.27
C ALA A 130 8.81 9.96 -1.17
N ALA A 131 8.52 9.46 -2.38
CA ALA A 131 7.79 10.19 -3.41
C ALA A 131 6.70 9.34 -4.03
N VAL A 132 5.68 9.98 -4.61
CA VAL A 132 4.60 9.32 -5.37
C VAL A 132 5.19 8.41 -6.47
N ALA A 133 6.22 8.89 -7.18
CA ALA A 133 6.98 8.10 -8.16
C ALA A 133 7.76 6.94 -7.53
N GLY A 134 8.12 7.08 -6.25
CA GLY A 134 8.79 6.07 -5.45
C GLY A 134 7.86 4.94 -5.00
N VAL A 135 6.59 5.23 -4.68
CA VAL A 135 5.55 4.21 -4.46
C VAL A 135 5.29 3.46 -5.76
N TYR A 136 5.09 4.18 -6.88
CA TYR A 136 4.97 3.59 -8.21
C TYR A 136 6.18 2.73 -8.58
N ARG A 137 7.41 3.22 -8.32
CA ARG A 137 8.67 2.49 -8.55
C ARG A 137 8.80 1.26 -7.65
N SER A 138 8.37 1.36 -6.40
CA SER A 138 8.37 0.24 -5.45
C SER A 138 7.45 -0.86 -5.93
N LEU A 139 6.17 -0.55 -6.18
CA LEU A 139 5.20 -1.50 -6.71
C LEU A 139 5.71 -2.13 -8.02
N ARG A 140 6.27 -1.32 -8.92
CA ARG A 140 6.94 -1.77 -10.16
C ARG A 140 8.07 -2.78 -9.93
N CYS A 141 8.99 -2.53 -8.99
CA CYS A 141 10.12 -3.43 -8.73
C CYS A 141 9.72 -4.69 -7.96
N CYS A 142 8.62 -4.61 -7.22
CA CYS A 142 8.18 -5.62 -6.27
C CYS A 142 7.47 -6.80 -6.90
N VAL A 143 6.58 -6.54 -7.85
CA VAL A 143 5.77 -7.59 -8.48
C VAL A 143 6.63 -8.77 -8.98
N ASN A 144 7.78 -8.49 -9.59
CA ASN A 144 8.67 -9.55 -10.11
C ASN A 144 9.60 -10.18 -9.05
N ARG A 145 9.64 -9.65 -7.82
CA ARG A 145 10.58 -10.07 -6.75
C ARG A 145 9.89 -10.51 -5.47
N TRP A 146 8.58 -10.30 -5.32
CA TRP A 146 7.83 -10.83 -4.20
C TRP A 146 7.63 -12.33 -4.35
N PRO A 147 7.76 -13.10 -3.26
CA PRO A 147 7.38 -14.50 -3.29
C PRO A 147 5.92 -14.60 -3.77
N PRO A 148 5.56 -15.67 -4.49
CA PRO A 148 4.19 -15.85 -4.94
C PRO A 148 3.25 -15.80 -3.73
N MET A 149 2.31 -14.85 -3.77
CA MET A 149 1.25 -14.75 -2.78
C MET A 149 0.44 -16.06 -2.81
N ARG A 150 0.17 -16.61 -1.63
CA ARG A 150 -0.55 -17.89 -1.49
C ARG A 150 -2.01 -17.77 -1.93
#